data_AF-A0A6S7JQ69-F1
#
_entry.id   AF-A0A6S7JQ69-F1
#
_cell.length_a   1.000
_cell.length_b   1.000
_cell.length_c   1.000
_cell.angle_alpha   90.00
_cell.angle_beta   90.00
_cell.angle_gamma   90.00
#
_symmetry.space_group_name_H-M   'P 1'
#
loop_
_entity.id
_entity.type
_entity.pdbx_description
1 polymer ?
#
loop_
_entity_poly.entity_id
_entity_poly.type
_entity_poly.pdbx_seq_one_letter_code
_entity_poly.pdbx_strand_id
1 'polypeptide(L)'
;WKAWLRRLPELELVSVPRCIQPKKKNGIESEIHTFCDASEEAFAAVVYLRSIYDDGDVRCSFLMAKTKVAPKKALSVARLELQAALLGARLANYVKEAMTRHIDRVFFWTDSKCVIGWIRSTAVWYKPFVAHRVGEIQTLTDPKSWRHVPGRLNVSDCATRSRFDERSELIPVRWFTGPDFLYQGEDNWPKEMPVEELQQHEEIKPSKIFVAKSNPERVPVYADVDLERFSSLSKAQRVAALVHRFFNVCKGKKPKSIVVTVQELRVGLTALVCQCQREAFPDELQSLERTKSVSKRSKLLSFTPYLDENN
;
A
#
# COMPACT_ATOMS: atom_id res chain seq x y z
N TRP A 1 34.46 -21.31 6.78
CA TRP A 1 35.33 -20.14 7.04
C TRP A 1 36.80 -20.40 6.67
N LYS A 2 37.44 -21.49 7.12
CA LYS A 2 38.85 -21.80 6.74
C LYS A 2 39.08 -21.91 5.23
N ALA A 3 38.16 -22.55 4.51
CA ALA A 3 38.24 -22.65 3.04
C ALA A 3 38.16 -21.28 2.35
N TRP A 4 37.29 -20.38 2.83
CA TRP A 4 37.21 -19.00 2.36
C TRP A 4 38.52 -18.23 2.57
N LEU A 5 39.16 -18.37 3.74
CA LEU A 5 40.46 -17.73 4.00
C LEU A 5 41.56 -18.17 3.04
N ARG A 6 41.52 -19.42 2.55
CA ARG A 6 42.53 -19.93 1.59
C ARG A 6 42.45 -19.23 0.23
N ARG A 7 41.30 -18.67 -0.12
CA ARG A 7 41.10 -17.95 -1.38
C ARG A 7 41.41 -16.45 -1.29
N LEU A 8 41.68 -15.91 -0.09
CA LEU A 8 42.02 -14.49 0.07
C LEU A 8 43.19 -14.02 -0.82
N PRO A 9 44.28 -14.80 -1.00
CA PRO A 9 45.35 -14.41 -1.92
C PRO A 9 44.90 -14.24 -3.38
N GLU A 10 43.83 -14.93 -3.81
CA GLU A 10 43.27 -14.76 -5.17
C GLU A 10 42.71 -13.35 -5.40
N LEU A 11 42.41 -12.58 -4.33
CA LEU A 11 42.00 -11.18 -4.45
C LEU A 11 43.10 -10.30 -5.05
N GLU A 12 44.38 -10.68 -4.94
CA GLU A 12 45.48 -9.97 -5.59
C GLU A 12 45.39 -10.00 -7.12
N LEU A 13 44.70 -11.00 -7.66
CA LEU A 13 44.47 -11.17 -9.10
C LEU A 13 43.22 -10.40 -9.58
N VAL A 14 42.39 -9.89 -8.67
CA VAL A 14 41.19 -9.13 -9.02
C VAL A 14 41.57 -7.73 -9.46
N SER A 15 41.31 -7.42 -10.74
CA SER A 15 41.52 -6.09 -11.31
C SER A 15 40.20 -5.45 -11.68
N VAL A 16 39.99 -4.22 -11.22
CA VAL A 16 38.79 -3.43 -11.54
C VAL A 16 39.19 -2.32 -12.52
N PRO A 17 38.66 -2.33 -13.76
CA PRO A 17 38.90 -1.25 -14.71
C PRO A 17 38.39 0.08 -14.15
N ARG A 18 39.30 1.02 -13.89
CA ARG A 18 38.92 2.36 -13.35
C ARG A 18 38.37 3.29 -14.42
N CYS A 19 38.71 3.06 -15.69
CA CYS A 19 38.28 3.90 -16.77
C CYS A 19 36.85 3.53 -17.19
N ILE A 20 35.89 4.39 -16.88
CA ILE A 20 34.48 4.25 -17.25
C ILE A 20 34.19 4.73 -18.68
N GLN A 21 35.21 5.26 -19.35
CA GLN A 21 35.13 5.80 -20.71
C GLN A 21 36.34 5.33 -21.52
N PRO A 22 36.34 4.07 -21.97
CA PRO A 22 37.49 3.49 -22.65
C PRO A 22 37.82 4.15 -24.00
N LYS A 23 36.86 4.83 -24.65
CA LYS A 23 37.12 5.63 -25.85
C LYS A 23 37.33 7.10 -25.50
N LYS A 24 38.26 7.79 -26.20
CA LYS A 24 38.56 9.22 -26.00
C LYS A 24 37.40 10.18 -26.35
N LYS A 25 36.26 9.67 -26.82
CA LYS A 25 35.04 10.44 -27.12
C LYS A 25 33.95 10.05 -26.14
N ASN A 26 33.05 10.98 -25.82
CA ASN A 26 31.81 10.61 -25.15
C ASN A 26 30.97 9.76 -26.11
N GLY A 27 30.28 8.75 -25.60
CA GLY A 27 29.20 8.11 -26.36
C GLY A 27 28.11 9.12 -26.69
N ILE A 28 27.44 8.89 -27.83
CA ILE A 28 26.27 9.66 -28.27
C ILE A 28 25.08 9.48 -27.32
N GLU A 29 25.04 8.37 -26.59
CA GLU A 29 24.04 8.09 -25.57
C GLU A 29 24.68 7.42 -24.34
N SER A 30 24.19 7.79 -23.17
CA SER A 30 24.68 7.38 -21.85
C SER A 30 23.52 6.93 -20.97
N GLU A 31 23.56 5.70 -20.50
CA GLU A 31 22.49 5.11 -19.72
C GLU A 31 23.05 4.55 -18.41
N ILE A 32 22.31 4.73 -17.33
CA ILE A 32 22.59 4.06 -16.06
C ILE A 32 21.70 2.82 -15.95
N HIS A 33 22.30 1.67 -15.67
CA HIS A 33 21.57 0.45 -15.35
C HIS A 33 21.90 -0.01 -13.95
N THR A 34 20.87 -0.16 -13.12
CA THR A 34 21.00 -0.61 -11.73
C THR A 34 20.33 -1.95 -11.53
N PHE A 35 21.08 -2.96 -11.12
CA PHE A 35 20.56 -4.30 -10.81
C PHE A 35 20.45 -4.46 -9.31
N CYS A 36 19.32 -5.00 -8.85
CA CYS A 36 19.02 -5.22 -7.44
C CYS A 36 18.62 -6.67 -7.21
N ASP A 37 19.09 -7.25 -6.11
CA ASP A 37 18.69 -8.58 -5.68
C ASP A 37 18.75 -8.71 -4.15
N ALA A 38 18.01 -9.68 -3.61
CA ALA A 38 18.07 -10.07 -2.23
C ALA A 38 17.95 -11.58 -2.01
N SER A 39 18.68 -12.06 -1.03
CA SER A 39 18.50 -13.37 -0.42
C SER A 39 18.15 -13.20 1.07
N GLU A 40 17.88 -14.31 1.75
CA GLU A 40 17.70 -14.33 3.20
C GLU A 40 18.96 -13.92 3.97
N GLU A 41 20.14 -13.92 3.33
CA GLU A 41 21.41 -13.61 3.96
C GLU A 41 21.87 -12.17 3.70
N ALA A 42 21.63 -11.65 2.49
CA ALA A 42 22.09 -10.33 2.09
C ALA A 42 21.25 -9.75 0.95
N PHE A 43 21.28 -8.43 0.80
CA PHE A 43 20.72 -7.73 -0.35
C PHE A 43 21.75 -6.77 -0.93
N ALA A 44 21.72 -6.61 -2.25
CA ALA A 44 22.74 -5.88 -2.98
C ALA A 44 22.16 -5.08 -4.15
N ALA A 45 22.88 -4.05 -4.54
CA ALA A 45 22.66 -3.32 -5.78
C ALA A 45 24.00 -3.04 -6.48
N VAL A 46 23.99 -3.06 -7.81
CA VAL A 46 25.15 -2.74 -8.66
C VAL A 46 24.71 -1.82 -9.80
N VAL A 47 25.53 -0.82 -10.09
CA VAL A 47 25.28 0.22 -11.08
C VAL A 47 26.33 0.16 -12.18
N TYR A 48 25.87 0.19 -13.42
CA TYR A 48 26.69 0.24 -14.62
C TYR A 48 26.38 1.48 -15.45
N LEU A 49 27.40 1.98 -16.16
CA LEU A 49 27.27 2.94 -17.24
C LEU A 49 27.28 2.19 -18.57
N ARG A 50 26.20 2.28 -19.33
CA ARG A 50 26.14 1.86 -20.73
C ARG A 50 26.35 3.08 -21.62
N SER A 51 27.36 3.04 -22.48
CA SER A 51 27.66 4.09 -23.45
C SER A 51 27.54 3.53 -24.87
N ILE A 52 26.74 4.19 -25.70
CA ILE A 52 26.61 3.90 -27.13
C ILE A 52 27.45 4.93 -27.90
N TYR A 53 28.29 4.49 -28.83
CA TYR A 53 29.18 5.34 -29.60
C TYR A 53 28.66 5.59 -31.03
N ASP A 54 29.25 6.59 -31.69
CA ASP A 54 28.94 6.99 -33.07
C ASP A 54 29.19 5.87 -34.09
N ASP A 55 30.14 4.98 -33.80
CA ASP A 55 30.45 3.78 -34.59
C ASP A 55 29.55 2.57 -34.28
N GLY A 56 28.55 2.73 -33.41
CA GLY A 56 27.65 1.66 -32.99
C GLY A 56 28.22 0.72 -31.92
N ASP A 57 29.46 0.92 -31.46
CA ASP A 57 30.01 0.15 -30.34
C ASP A 57 29.22 0.47 -29.07
N VAL A 58 29.01 -0.55 -28.23
CA VAL A 58 28.34 -0.43 -26.95
C VAL A 58 29.31 -0.89 -25.86
N ARG A 59 29.53 -0.04 -24.86
CA ARG A 59 30.37 -0.38 -23.71
C ARG A 59 29.58 -0.27 -22.43
N CYS A 60 29.66 -1.32 -21.61
CA CYS A 60 29.13 -1.33 -20.27
C CYS A 60 30.30 -1.28 -19.27
N SER A 61 30.28 -0.35 -18.33
CA SER A 61 31.34 -0.14 -17.35
C SER A 61 30.78 -0.15 -15.95
N PHE A 62 31.36 -0.95 -15.07
CA PHE A 62 31.03 -0.95 -13.65
C PHE A 62 31.29 0.43 -13.04
N LEU A 63 30.30 0.97 -12.32
CA LEU A 63 30.43 2.24 -11.62
C LEU A 63 30.58 2.01 -10.12
N MET A 64 29.59 1.37 -9.51
CA MET A 64 29.55 1.19 -8.06
C MET A 64 28.63 0.03 -7.69
N ALA A 65 28.96 -0.70 -6.63
CA ALA A 65 28.08 -1.68 -6.01
C ALA A 65 27.99 -1.45 -4.51
N LYS A 66 26.89 -1.90 -3.92
CA LYS A 66 26.66 -1.85 -2.48
C LYS A 66 25.91 -3.09 -2.02
N THR A 67 26.44 -3.75 -0.99
CA THR A 67 25.86 -4.94 -0.38
C THR A 67 25.59 -4.68 1.11
N LYS A 68 24.50 -5.25 1.63
CA LYS A 68 24.15 -5.22 3.05
C LYS A 68 23.71 -6.60 3.51
N VAL A 69 24.15 -7.00 4.70
CA VAL A 69 23.66 -8.23 5.36
C VAL A 69 22.19 -8.05 5.71
N ALA A 70 21.40 -9.11 5.55
CA ALA A 70 20.00 -9.13 5.89
C ALA A 70 19.80 -8.82 7.40
N PRO A 71 18.75 -8.08 7.78
CA PRO A 71 18.50 -7.74 9.18
C PRO A 71 18.30 -8.99 10.04
N LYS A 72 18.81 -8.98 11.28
CA LYS A 72 18.58 -10.08 12.25
C LYS A 72 17.09 -10.33 12.52
N LYS A 73 16.26 -9.29 12.44
CA LYS A 73 14.81 -9.45 12.52
C LYS A 73 14.32 -10.01 11.19
N ALA A 74 13.74 -11.21 11.23
CA ALA A 74 13.21 -11.89 10.06
C ALA A 74 12.26 -10.98 9.27
N LEU A 75 12.54 -10.84 7.98
CA LEU A 75 11.70 -10.21 6.99
C LEU A 75 11.33 -11.29 5.96
N SER A 76 10.17 -11.14 5.32
CA SER A 76 9.84 -11.97 4.16
C SER A 76 10.81 -11.67 3.01
N VAL A 77 11.02 -12.64 2.12
CA VAL A 77 11.85 -12.50 0.92
C VAL A 77 11.42 -11.27 0.11
N ALA A 78 10.13 -11.08 -0.15
CA ALA A 78 9.62 -9.92 -0.87
C ALA A 78 9.99 -8.57 -0.20
N ARG A 79 10.01 -8.50 1.13
CA ARG A 79 10.46 -7.30 1.86
C ARG A 79 11.96 -7.07 1.78
N LEU A 80 12.76 -8.14 1.68
CA LEU A 80 14.21 -8.04 1.44
C LEU A 80 14.50 -7.60 0.01
N GLU A 81 13.78 -8.13 -0.97
CA GLU A 81 13.86 -7.70 -2.38
C GLU A 81 13.49 -6.21 -2.52
N LEU A 82 12.45 -5.74 -1.82
CA LEU A 82 12.09 -4.32 -1.79
C LEU A 82 13.19 -3.45 -1.16
N GLN A 83 13.93 -3.98 -0.19
CA GLN A 83 15.09 -3.29 0.40
C GLN A 83 16.26 -3.23 -0.57
N ALA A 84 16.49 -4.26 -1.38
CA ALA A 84 17.45 -4.23 -2.48
C ALA A 84 17.09 -3.14 -3.49
N ALA A 85 15.81 -3.08 -3.89
CA ALA A 85 15.32 -2.05 -4.80
C ALA A 85 15.53 -0.63 -4.23
N LEU A 86 15.20 -0.41 -2.95
CA LEU A 86 15.45 0.88 -2.30
C LEU A 86 16.95 1.22 -2.23
N LEU A 87 17.80 0.23 -1.96
CA LEU A 87 19.26 0.40 -1.97
C LEU A 87 19.74 0.82 -3.37
N GLY A 88 19.23 0.17 -4.42
CA GLY A 88 19.54 0.50 -5.81
C GLY A 88 19.07 1.89 -6.22
N ALA A 89 17.85 2.29 -5.86
CA ALA A 89 17.32 3.63 -6.12
C ALA A 89 18.22 4.73 -5.54
N ARG A 90 18.62 4.58 -4.27
CA ARG A 90 19.54 5.51 -3.60
C ARG A 90 20.93 5.50 -4.21
N LEU A 91 21.46 4.32 -4.56
CA LEU A 91 22.79 4.17 -5.14
C LEU A 91 22.85 4.81 -6.53
N ALA A 92 21.84 4.59 -7.37
CA ALA A 92 21.75 5.19 -8.70
C ALA A 92 21.65 6.72 -8.62
N ASN A 93 20.85 7.26 -7.70
CA ASN A 93 20.75 8.71 -7.51
C ASN A 93 22.09 9.31 -7.06
N TYR A 94 22.76 8.69 -6.09
CA TYR A 94 24.10 9.11 -5.65
C TYR A 94 25.12 9.09 -6.81
N VAL A 95 25.14 8.02 -7.59
CA VAL A 95 26.03 7.90 -8.77
C VAL A 95 25.70 8.97 -9.81
N LYS A 96 24.41 9.20 -10.09
CA LYS A 96 23.97 10.21 -11.05
C LYS A 96 24.39 11.62 -10.64
N GLU A 97 24.24 11.97 -9.36
CA GLU A 97 24.68 13.27 -8.81
C GLU A 97 26.20 13.44 -8.84
N ALA A 98 26.95 12.36 -8.61
CA ALA A 98 28.41 12.39 -8.62
C ALA A 98 29.00 12.42 -10.04
N MET A 99 28.22 12.09 -11.07
CA MET A 99 28.68 12.08 -12.46
C MET A 99 28.74 13.50 -13.03
N THR A 100 29.88 13.82 -13.67
CA THR A 100 30.07 15.08 -14.40
C THR A 100 29.52 15.02 -15.83
N ARG A 101 29.20 13.83 -16.33
CA ARG A 101 28.66 13.59 -17.67
C ARG A 101 27.13 13.57 -17.63
N HIS A 102 26.52 14.05 -18.70
CA HIS A 102 25.08 13.90 -18.92
C HIS A 102 24.66 12.43 -19.01
N ILE A 103 23.55 12.08 -18.36
CA ILE A 103 22.95 10.74 -18.41
C ILE A 103 21.57 10.88 -19.04
N ASP A 104 21.38 10.20 -20.17
CA ASP A 104 20.19 10.31 -21.01
C ASP A 104 19.03 9.49 -20.44
N ARG A 105 19.33 8.26 -20.00
CA ARG A 105 18.30 7.33 -19.46
C ARG A 105 18.80 6.59 -18.23
N VAL A 106 17.87 6.20 -17.36
CA VAL A 106 18.14 5.41 -16.15
C VAL A 106 17.16 4.26 -16.08
N PHE A 107 17.68 3.06 -15.87
CA PHE A 107 16.93 1.80 -15.79
C PHE A 107 17.26 1.06 -14.50
N PHE A 108 16.25 0.40 -13.95
CA PHE A 108 16.36 -0.43 -12.77
C PHE A 108 15.89 -1.85 -13.09
N TRP A 109 16.63 -2.85 -12.62
CA TRP A 109 16.39 -4.26 -12.91
C TRP A 109 16.26 -5.04 -11.61
N THR A 110 15.21 -5.84 -11.52
CA THR A 110 15.01 -6.84 -10.45
C THR A 110 14.32 -8.07 -11.04
N ASP A 111 14.58 -9.24 -10.48
CA ASP A 111 13.87 -10.48 -10.79
C ASP A 111 12.60 -10.67 -9.95
N SER A 112 12.35 -9.79 -8.97
CA SER A 112 11.13 -9.80 -8.17
C SER A 112 9.98 -9.10 -8.88
N LYS A 113 9.08 -9.89 -9.46
CA LYS A 113 7.80 -9.38 -9.99
C LYS A 113 6.95 -8.71 -8.92
N CYS A 114 7.01 -9.20 -7.68
CA CYS A 114 6.28 -8.64 -6.55
C CYS A 114 6.71 -7.18 -6.29
N VAL A 115 8.03 -6.94 -6.24
CA VAL A 115 8.59 -5.60 -6.06
C VAL A 115 8.24 -4.68 -7.21
N ILE A 116 8.30 -5.16 -8.46
CA ILE A 116 7.88 -4.35 -9.62
C ILE A 116 6.41 -3.96 -9.51
N GLY A 117 5.55 -4.91 -9.12
CA GLY A 117 4.13 -4.66 -8.85
C GLY A 117 3.93 -3.57 -7.78
N TRP A 118 4.65 -3.66 -6.67
CA TRP A 118 4.59 -2.64 -5.61
C TRP A 118 5.07 -1.26 -6.06
N ILE A 119 6.19 -1.19 -6.77
CA ILE A 119 6.78 0.08 -7.25
C ILE A 119 5.87 0.77 -8.26
N ARG A 120 5.18 0.01 -9.12
CA ARG A 120 4.23 0.55 -10.11
C ARG A 120 2.84 0.84 -9.56
N SER A 121 2.56 0.42 -8.33
CA SER A 121 1.26 0.60 -7.67
C SER A 121 1.21 1.84 -6.77
N THR A 122 0.02 2.21 -6.32
CA THR A 122 -0.15 3.32 -5.37
C THR A 122 0.36 2.93 -3.98
N ALA A 123 1.45 3.55 -3.53
CA ALA A 123 2.12 3.22 -2.26
C ALA A 123 1.17 3.21 -1.04
N VAL A 124 0.19 4.11 -1.01
CA VAL A 124 -0.75 4.29 0.11
C VAL A 124 -1.58 3.05 0.40
N TRP A 125 -1.81 2.18 -0.59
CA TRP A 125 -2.60 0.96 -0.43
C TRP A 125 -1.91 -0.08 0.45
N TYR A 126 -0.58 -0.03 0.60
CA TYR A 126 0.17 -1.04 1.35
C TYR A 126 0.39 -0.67 2.82
N LYS A 127 0.71 -1.68 3.64
CA LYS A 127 1.14 -1.54 5.04
C LYS A 127 2.37 -0.62 5.14
N PRO A 128 2.59 0.04 6.30
CA PRO A 128 3.62 1.09 6.44
C PRO A 128 5.03 0.70 5.98
N PHE A 129 5.45 -0.56 6.20
CA PHE A 129 6.77 -1.02 5.79
C PHE A 129 6.98 -0.90 4.27
N VAL A 130 6.02 -1.42 3.49
CA VAL A 130 6.06 -1.41 2.02
C VAL A 130 5.77 0.00 1.52
N ALA A 131 4.72 0.65 2.04
CA ALA A 131 4.29 1.97 1.61
C ALA A 131 5.40 3.04 1.70
N HIS A 132 6.13 3.10 2.82
CA HIS A 132 7.19 4.11 2.98
C HIS A 132 8.36 3.89 2.02
N ARG A 133 8.73 2.62 1.77
CA ARG A 133 9.85 2.27 0.88
C ARG A 133 9.49 2.48 -0.58
N VAL A 134 8.29 2.08 -0.98
CA VAL A 134 7.75 2.36 -2.31
C VAL A 134 7.65 3.86 -2.53
N GLY A 135 7.12 4.63 -1.57
CA GLY A 135 7.04 6.08 -1.67
C GLY A 135 8.41 6.74 -1.86
N GLU A 136 9.44 6.27 -1.14
CA GLU A 136 10.81 6.76 -1.33
C GLU A 136 11.37 6.39 -2.70
N ILE A 137 11.18 5.14 -3.17
CA ILE A 137 11.59 4.71 -4.52
C ILE A 137 10.93 5.57 -5.59
N GLN A 138 9.62 5.82 -5.47
CA GLN A 138 8.84 6.64 -6.40
C GLN A 138 9.25 8.12 -6.36
N THR A 139 9.83 8.59 -5.26
CA THR A 139 10.39 9.95 -5.15
C THR A 139 11.75 10.05 -5.84
N LEU A 140 12.57 9.00 -5.74
CA LEU A 140 13.93 8.96 -6.29
C LEU A 140 13.98 8.55 -7.77
N THR A 141 12.97 7.84 -8.26
CA THR A 141 13.00 7.17 -9.57
C THR A 141 11.62 7.20 -10.25
N ASP A 142 11.59 7.17 -11.57
CA ASP A 142 10.35 6.94 -12.32
C ASP A 142 9.96 5.45 -12.22
N PRO A 143 8.75 5.10 -11.74
CA PRO A 143 8.25 3.72 -11.73
C PRO A 143 8.30 3.01 -13.07
N LYS A 144 8.23 3.75 -14.19
CA LYS A 144 8.32 3.19 -15.55
C LYS A 144 9.74 2.74 -15.93
N SER A 145 10.76 3.24 -15.24
CA SER A 145 12.15 2.83 -15.44
C SER A 145 12.50 1.47 -14.82
N TRP A 146 11.62 0.91 -13.98
CA TRP A 146 11.81 -0.39 -13.34
C TRP A 146 11.37 -1.52 -14.25
N ARG A 147 12.24 -2.49 -14.51
CA ARG A 147 12.03 -3.61 -15.43
C ARG A 147 12.34 -4.94 -14.77
N HIS A 148 11.65 -5.98 -15.24
CA HIS A 148 11.94 -7.36 -14.83
C HIS A 148 13.15 -7.91 -15.57
N VAL A 149 14.07 -8.56 -14.86
CA VAL A 149 15.14 -9.37 -15.43
C VAL A 149 15.03 -10.80 -14.90
N PRO A 150 15.14 -11.85 -15.73
CA PRO A 150 15.21 -13.22 -15.23
C PRO A 150 16.40 -13.39 -14.27
N GLY A 151 16.23 -14.08 -13.14
CA GLY A 151 17.28 -14.24 -12.13
C GLY A 151 18.63 -14.74 -12.67
N ARG A 152 18.63 -15.61 -13.70
CA ARG A 152 19.88 -16.06 -14.39
C ARG A 152 20.67 -14.91 -15.04
N LEU A 153 19.97 -13.89 -15.52
CA LEU A 153 20.54 -12.69 -16.15
C LEU A 153 20.77 -11.56 -15.12
N ASN A 154 20.26 -11.71 -13.89
CA ASN A 154 20.44 -10.72 -12.84
C ASN A 154 21.86 -10.83 -12.27
N VAL A 155 22.68 -9.80 -12.46
CA VAL A 155 24.09 -9.81 -12.02
C VAL A 155 24.25 -9.56 -10.53
N SER A 156 23.29 -8.91 -9.86
CA SER A 156 23.34 -8.68 -8.41
C SER A 156 23.24 -9.96 -7.58
N ASP A 157 22.76 -11.06 -8.17
CA ASP A 157 22.73 -12.40 -7.55
C ASP A 157 24.11 -12.87 -7.08
N CYS A 158 25.17 -12.43 -7.77
CA CYS A 158 26.56 -12.73 -7.40
C CYS A 158 26.94 -12.16 -6.01
N ALA A 159 26.24 -11.14 -5.52
CA ALA A 159 26.53 -10.48 -4.25
C ALA A 159 25.55 -10.84 -3.12
N THR A 160 24.51 -11.61 -3.40
CA THR A 160 23.46 -12.00 -2.45
C THR A 160 23.49 -13.49 -2.13
N ARG A 161 23.96 -14.34 -3.06
CA ARG A 161 24.12 -15.77 -2.86
C ARG A 161 25.54 -16.09 -2.41
N SER A 162 25.68 -16.60 -1.20
CA SER A 162 26.92 -17.12 -0.61
C SER A 162 27.30 -18.50 -1.17
N ARG A 163 27.40 -18.65 -2.49
CA ARG A 163 27.90 -19.91 -3.08
C ARG A 163 29.42 -19.95 -2.99
N PHE A 164 29.93 -20.36 -1.85
CA PHE A 164 31.33 -20.76 -1.75
C PHE A 164 31.51 -22.09 -2.50
N ASP A 165 31.95 -22.01 -3.74
CA ASP A 165 32.40 -23.15 -4.53
C ASP A 165 33.88 -22.97 -4.87
N GLU A 166 34.73 -23.87 -4.36
CA GLU A 166 36.19 -23.84 -4.58
C GLU A 166 36.57 -23.95 -6.07
N ARG A 167 35.67 -24.48 -6.92
CA ARG A 167 35.90 -24.63 -8.37
C ARG A 167 35.43 -23.42 -9.19
N SER A 168 34.69 -22.51 -8.57
CA SER A 168 34.16 -21.32 -9.25
C SER A 168 35.13 -20.14 -9.19
N GLU A 169 35.10 -19.28 -10.22
CA GLU A 169 35.80 -17.99 -10.19
C GLU A 169 35.44 -17.20 -8.92
N LEU A 170 36.41 -16.52 -8.32
CA LEU A 170 36.18 -15.76 -7.08
C LEU A 170 35.13 -14.67 -7.27
N ILE A 171 35.23 -13.94 -8.38
CA ILE A 171 34.25 -12.94 -8.82
C ILE A 171 34.06 -13.15 -10.33
N PRO A 172 32.85 -13.52 -10.79
CA PRO A 172 32.58 -13.72 -12.21
C PRO A 172 32.87 -12.46 -13.02
N VAL A 173 33.49 -12.60 -14.21
CA VAL A 173 33.82 -11.45 -15.10
C VAL A 173 32.61 -10.54 -15.37
N ARG A 174 31.42 -11.14 -15.54
CA ARG A 174 30.16 -10.41 -15.78
C ARG A 174 29.82 -9.38 -14.70
N TRP A 175 30.36 -9.54 -13.49
CA TRP A 175 30.20 -8.57 -12.40
C TRP A 175 30.80 -7.21 -12.76
N PHE A 176 31.93 -7.19 -13.49
CA PHE A 176 32.61 -5.96 -13.87
C PHE A 176 32.15 -5.40 -15.22
N THR A 177 31.67 -6.27 -16.11
CA THR A 177 31.30 -5.89 -17.48
C THR A 177 29.78 -5.78 -17.70
N GLY A 178 28.97 -6.15 -16.71
CA GLY A 178 27.51 -6.25 -16.85
C GLY A 178 27.07 -7.45 -17.69
N PRO A 179 25.75 -7.71 -17.79
CA PRO A 179 25.22 -8.83 -18.56
C PRO A 179 25.21 -8.56 -20.08
N ASP A 180 25.32 -9.63 -20.87
CA ASP A 180 25.49 -9.57 -22.32
C ASP A 180 24.38 -8.81 -23.06
N PHE A 181 23.14 -8.87 -22.56
CA PHE A 181 22.01 -8.20 -23.22
C PHE A 181 22.15 -6.67 -23.22
N LEU A 182 22.93 -6.08 -22.28
CA LEU A 182 23.20 -4.64 -22.31
C LEU A 182 24.09 -4.23 -23.49
N TYR A 183 24.79 -5.15 -24.13
CA TYR A 183 25.55 -4.84 -25.35
C TYR A 183 24.68 -4.85 -26.61
N GLN A 184 23.43 -5.31 -26.48
CA GLN A 184 22.46 -5.39 -27.56
C GLN A 184 21.52 -4.17 -27.52
N GLY A 185 20.77 -3.97 -28.60
CA GLY A 185 19.69 -2.98 -28.64
C GLY A 185 18.56 -3.34 -27.67
N GLU A 186 17.79 -2.32 -27.25
CA GLU A 186 16.72 -2.45 -26.27
C GLU A 186 15.65 -3.49 -26.65
N ASP A 187 15.41 -3.70 -27.95
CA ASP A 187 14.47 -4.72 -28.46
C ASP A 187 14.85 -6.16 -28.07
N ASN A 188 16.13 -6.41 -27.78
CA ASN A 188 16.66 -7.71 -27.38
C ASN A 188 16.84 -7.84 -25.86
N TRP A 189 16.48 -6.80 -25.10
CA TRP A 189 16.50 -6.89 -23.64
C TRP A 189 15.40 -7.85 -23.15
N PRO A 190 15.53 -8.35 -21.91
CA PRO A 190 14.50 -9.20 -21.33
C PRO A 190 13.13 -8.52 -21.39
N LYS A 191 12.18 -9.15 -22.09
CA LYS A 191 10.83 -8.62 -22.24
C LYS A 191 10.11 -8.67 -20.90
N GLU A 192 9.37 -7.61 -20.62
CA GLU A 192 8.43 -7.60 -19.51
C GLU A 192 7.34 -8.64 -19.78
N MET A 193 7.21 -9.61 -18.87
CA MET A 193 5.98 -10.36 -18.79
C MET A 193 4.94 -9.50 -18.09
N PRO A 194 3.65 -9.57 -18.48
CA PRO A 194 2.59 -8.90 -17.76
C PRO A 194 2.74 -9.21 -16.27
N VAL A 195 2.84 -8.16 -15.46
CA VAL A 195 2.67 -8.31 -14.02
C VAL A 195 1.19 -8.61 -13.86
N GLU A 196 0.83 -9.89 -13.89
CA GLU A 196 -0.42 -10.34 -13.29
C GLU A 196 -0.49 -9.68 -11.93
N GLU A 197 -1.64 -9.12 -11.59
CA GLU A 197 -1.86 -8.46 -10.30
C GLU A 197 -1.49 -9.45 -9.18
N LEU A 198 -0.21 -9.45 -8.79
CA LEU A 198 0.31 -10.14 -7.62
C LEU A 198 -0.16 -9.30 -6.44
N GLN A 199 -1.46 -9.26 -6.23
CA GLN A 199 -2.07 -8.77 -5.01
C GLN A 199 -1.67 -9.79 -3.94
N GLN A 200 -0.48 -9.63 -3.38
CA GLN A 200 -0.22 -10.13 -2.04
C GLN A 200 -1.16 -9.36 -1.11
N HIS A 201 -2.40 -9.85 -1.01
CA HIS A 201 -3.47 -9.28 -0.20
C HIS A 201 -3.03 -9.05 1.24
N GLU A 202 -2.05 -9.83 1.72
CA GLU A 202 -1.47 -9.67 3.05
C GLU A 202 -0.76 -8.33 3.27
N GLU A 203 -0.15 -7.71 2.25
CA GLU A 203 0.54 -6.42 2.40
C GLU A 203 -0.37 -5.23 2.10
N ILE A 204 -1.54 -5.46 1.49
CA ILE A 204 -2.55 -4.43 1.28
C ILE A 204 -3.19 -4.10 2.64
N LYS A 205 -3.38 -2.82 2.92
CA LYS A 205 -4.12 -2.36 4.10
C LYS A 205 -5.55 -2.89 3.99
N PRO A 206 -6.11 -3.51 5.03
CA PRO A 206 -7.51 -3.89 5.00
C PRO A 206 -8.36 -2.64 4.81
N SER A 207 -9.18 -2.63 3.75
CA SER A 207 -10.16 -1.60 3.50
C SER A 207 -11.14 -1.58 4.68
N LYS A 208 -11.06 -0.53 5.52
CA LYS A 208 -12.08 -0.30 6.54
C LYS A 208 -13.31 0.28 5.86
N ILE A 209 -14.19 -0.59 5.39
CA ILE A 209 -15.50 -0.18 4.89
C ILE A 209 -16.35 0.15 6.10
N PHE A 210 -16.61 1.44 6.33
CA PHE A 210 -17.64 1.87 7.27
C PHE A 210 -18.99 1.61 6.62
N VAL A 211 -19.59 0.46 6.91
CA VAL A 211 -20.96 0.16 6.49
C VAL A 211 -21.91 0.89 7.43
N ALA A 212 -22.40 2.06 6.99
CA ALA A 212 -23.56 2.68 7.59
C ALA A 212 -24.79 1.89 7.14
N LYS A 213 -25.18 0.88 7.93
CA LYS A 213 -26.44 0.18 7.72
C LYS A 213 -27.54 1.07 8.30
N SER A 214 -28.22 1.85 7.46
CA SER A 214 -29.54 2.35 7.82
C SER A 214 -30.39 1.11 8.03
N ASN A 215 -30.76 0.81 9.27
CA ASN A 215 -31.69 -0.28 9.53
C ASN A 215 -33.09 0.32 9.34
N PRO A 216 -33.79 0.11 8.20
CA PRO A 216 -35.14 0.63 8.05
C PRO A 216 -36.11 0.01 9.09
N GLU A 217 -35.71 -1.08 9.77
CA GLU A 217 -36.44 -1.65 10.90
C GLU A 217 -36.33 -0.85 12.21
N ARG A 218 -35.49 0.19 12.27
CA ARG A 218 -35.34 1.07 13.44
C ARG A 218 -36.02 2.43 13.29
N VAL A 219 -37.02 2.56 12.41
CA VAL A 219 -38.10 3.48 12.75
C VAL A 219 -39.07 2.65 13.59
N PRO A 220 -39.07 2.75 14.92
CA PRO A 220 -40.18 2.23 15.69
C PRO A 220 -41.44 2.85 15.09
N VAL A 221 -42.25 2.02 14.44
CA VAL A 221 -43.62 2.39 14.09
C VAL A 221 -44.34 2.50 15.42
N TYR A 222 -44.27 3.69 16.00
CA TYR A 222 -45.06 4.07 17.15
C TYR A 222 -46.47 4.28 16.62
N ALA A 223 -47.40 3.44 17.08
CA ALA A 223 -48.81 3.73 16.89
C ALA A 223 -49.13 4.98 17.71
N ASP A 224 -49.72 5.97 17.06
CA ASP A 224 -50.11 7.21 17.72
C ASP A 224 -51.19 6.91 18.77
N VAL A 225 -51.04 7.54 19.94
CA VAL A 225 -52.02 7.47 21.02
C VAL A 225 -52.69 8.83 21.13
N ASP A 226 -54.01 8.83 21.13
CA ASP A 226 -54.79 10.04 21.37
C ASP A 226 -54.58 10.53 22.82
N LEU A 227 -53.72 11.53 22.98
CA LEU A 227 -53.32 12.07 24.28
C LEU A 227 -54.46 12.83 24.98
N GLU A 228 -55.45 13.34 24.25
CA GLU A 228 -56.59 14.07 24.83
C GLU A 228 -57.48 13.18 25.70
N ARG A 229 -57.42 11.86 25.50
CA ARG A 229 -58.17 10.87 26.29
C ARG A 229 -57.58 10.62 27.67
N PHE A 230 -56.42 11.18 28.00
CA PHE A 230 -55.70 10.87 29.23
C PHE A 230 -55.44 12.12 30.08
N SER A 231 -55.94 12.11 31.31
CA SER A 231 -55.64 13.15 32.32
C SER A 231 -54.30 12.96 33.06
N SER A 232 -53.50 11.97 32.68
CA SER A 232 -52.24 11.64 33.35
C SER A 232 -51.23 11.02 32.38
N LEU A 233 -50.03 11.60 32.33
CA LEU A 233 -48.90 11.10 31.52
C LEU A 233 -48.59 9.64 31.86
N SER A 234 -48.62 9.25 33.13
CA SER A 234 -48.34 7.87 33.54
C SER A 234 -49.35 6.87 32.97
N LYS A 235 -50.62 7.28 32.79
CA LYS A 235 -51.64 6.46 32.13
C LYS A 235 -51.35 6.36 30.63
N ALA A 236 -51.12 7.48 29.96
CA ALA A 236 -50.78 7.51 28.54
C ALA A 236 -49.52 6.68 28.22
N GLN A 237 -48.47 6.84 29.02
CA GLN A 237 -47.22 6.07 28.91
C GLN A 237 -47.45 4.57 29.03
N ARG A 238 -48.30 4.13 29.97
CA ARG A 238 -48.62 2.71 30.15
C ARG A 238 -49.44 2.17 28.97
N VAL A 239 -50.35 2.97 28.42
CA VAL A 239 -51.12 2.58 27.22
C VAL A 239 -50.19 2.47 26.01
N ALA A 240 -49.34 3.47 25.75
CA ALA A 240 -48.36 3.42 24.66
C ALA A 240 -47.43 2.20 24.77
N ALA A 241 -46.98 1.88 26.00
CA ALA A 241 -46.18 0.68 26.27
C ALA A 241 -46.93 -0.62 25.94
N LEU A 242 -48.23 -0.71 26.28
CA LEU A 242 -49.08 -1.86 25.98
C LEU A 242 -49.36 -2.00 24.48
N VAL A 243 -49.61 -0.90 23.76
CA VAL A 243 -49.80 -0.90 22.31
C VAL A 243 -48.52 -1.37 21.61
N HIS A 244 -47.36 -0.86 22.02
CA HIS A 244 -46.07 -1.31 21.49
C HIS A 244 -45.77 -2.78 21.84
N ARG A 245 -46.16 -3.24 23.04
CA ARG A 245 -46.08 -4.66 23.42
C ARG A 245 -46.95 -5.51 22.49
N PHE A 246 -48.20 -5.11 22.25
CA PHE A 246 -49.12 -5.81 21.35
C PHE A 246 -48.56 -5.91 19.93
N PHE A 247 -48.03 -4.81 19.39
CA PHE A 247 -47.39 -4.81 18.07
C PHE A 247 -46.21 -5.82 17.98
N ASN A 248 -45.39 -5.91 19.03
CA ASN A 248 -44.31 -6.89 19.09
C ASN A 248 -44.83 -8.33 19.17
N VAL A 249 -45.96 -8.57 19.85
CA VAL A 249 -46.64 -9.87 19.87
C VAL A 249 -47.15 -10.24 18.47
N CYS A 250 -47.75 -9.30 17.74
CA CYS A 250 -48.16 -9.50 16.34
C CYS A 250 -46.96 -9.83 15.42
N LYS A 251 -45.75 -9.35 15.76
CA LYS A 251 -44.49 -9.70 15.09
C LYS A 251 -43.83 -11.01 15.59
N GLY A 252 -44.55 -11.82 16.37
CA GLY A 252 -44.08 -13.12 16.85
C GLY A 252 -43.15 -13.06 18.09
N LYS A 253 -42.96 -11.89 18.72
CA LYS A 253 -42.15 -11.78 19.95
C LYS A 253 -43.00 -12.13 21.16
N LYS A 254 -42.50 -13.00 22.04
CA LYS A 254 -43.16 -13.33 23.31
C LYS A 254 -42.90 -12.23 24.36
N PRO A 255 -43.92 -11.82 25.14
CA PRO A 255 -43.72 -10.91 26.26
C PRO A 255 -42.73 -11.51 27.26
N LYS A 256 -41.76 -10.72 27.72
CA LYS A 256 -40.75 -11.17 28.69
C LYS A 256 -41.30 -11.25 30.12
N SER A 257 -42.43 -10.59 30.39
CA SER A 257 -43.07 -10.55 31.70
C SER A 257 -44.58 -10.36 31.55
N ILE A 258 -45.33 -10.85 32.53
CA ILE A 258 -46.77 -10.64 32.66
C ILE A 258 -47.06 -9.14 32.90
N VAL A 259 -46.30 -8.51 33.80
CA VAL A 259 -46.44 -7.08 34.12
C VAL A 259 -45.70 -6.21 33.12
N VAL A 260 -46.16 -4.97 32.92
CA VAL A 260 -45.47 -3.97 32.08
C VAL A 260 -44.15 -3.60 32.76
N THR A 261 -43.04 -3.83 32.07
CA THR A 261 -41.71 -3.58 32.60
C THR A 261 -41.35 -2.10 32.54
N VAL A 262 -40.38 -1.67 33.37
CA VAL A 262 -39.81 -0.31 33.31
C VAL A 262 -39.25 -0.01 31.92
N GLN A 263 -38.66 -1.00 31.25
CA GLN A 263 -38.14 -0.83 29.90
C GLN A 263 -39.26 -0.54 28.89
N GLU A 264 -40.41 -1.22 29.00
CA GLU A 264 -41.55 -0.95 28.13
C GLU A 264 -42.17 0.41 28.42
N LEU A 265 -42.21 0.84 29.69
CA LEU A 265 -42.63 2.20 30.03
C LEU A 265 -41.70 3.27 29.42
N ARG A 266 -40.38 3.05 29.40
CA ARG A 266 -39.43 3.93 28.72
C ARG A 266 -39.72 4.01 27.23
N VAL A 267 -39.90 2.87 26.57
CA VAL A 267 -40.27 2.80 25.14
C VAL A 267 -41.59 3.52 24.87
N GLY A 268 -42.59 3.32 25.74
CA GLY A 268 -43.87 4.02 25.64
C GLY A 268 -43.74 5.53 25.79
N LEU A 269 -42.87 6.03 26.68
CA LEU A 269 -42.62 7.47 26.80
C LEU A 269 -41.92 8.03 25.57
N THR A 270 -40.88 7.35 25.07
CA THR A 270 -40.19 7.74 23.84
C THR A 270 -41.16 7.81 22.67
N ALA A 271 -42.08 6.84 22.54
CA ALA A 271 -43.13 6.84 21.52
C ALA A 271 -43.98 8.11 21.55
N LEU A 272 -44.45 8.50 22.72
CA LEU A 272 -45.27 9.69 22.91
C LEU A 272 -44.47 10.97 22.63
N VAL A 273 -43.21 11.03 23.04
CA VAL A 273 -42.32 12.17 22.74
C VAL A 273 -42.13 12.33 21.24
N CYS A 274 -41.82 11.25 20.53
CA CYS A 274 -41.66 11.27 19.08
C CYS A 274 -42.96 11.67 18.38
N GLN A 275 -44.11 11.18 18.84
CA GLN A 275 -45.42 11.60 18.32
C GLN A 275 -45.62 13.12 18.47
N CYS A 276 -45.43 13.66 19.69
CA CYS A 276 -45.55 15.10 19.93
C CYS A 276 -44.58 15.93 19.07
N GLN A 277 -43.35 15.43 18.86
CA GLN A 277 -42.37 16.09 18.00
C GLN A 277 -42.82 16.11 16.54
N ARG A 278 -43.37 15.00 16.02
CA ARG A 278 -43.95 14.93 14.67
C ARG A 278 -45.12 15.86 14.47
N GLU A 279 -46.00 15.95 15.45
CA GLU A 279 -47.19 16.82 15.39
C GLU A 279 -46.82 18.31 15.49
N ALA A 280 -45.86 18.66 16.35
CA ALA A 280 -45.50 20.05 16.61
C ALA A 280 -44.46 20.64 15.63
N PHE A 281 -43.55 19.80 15.11
CA PHE A 281 -42.39 20.23 14.31
C PHE A 281 -42.17 19.41 13.01
N PRO A 282 -43.21 19.22 12.18
CA PRO A 282 -43.10 18.36 10.99
C PRO A 282 -42.08 18.88 9.96
N ASP A 283 -42.05 20.19 9.74
CA ASP A 283 -41.14 20.82 8.77
C ASP A 283 -39.68 20.73 9.23
N GLU A 284 -39.42 20.91 10.52
CA GLU A 284 -38.08 20.77 11.10
C GLU A 284 -37.57 19.33 11.00
N LEU A 285 -38.41 18.34 11.33
CA LEU A 285 -38.03 16.93 11.21
C LEU A 285 -37.70 16.57 9.76
N GLN A 286 -38.55 16.95 8.81
CA GLN A 286 -38.28 16.71 7.39
C GLN A 286 -36.99 17.40 6.91
N SER A 287 -36.73 18.61 7.39
CA SER A 287 -35.51 19.35 7.07
C SER A 287 -34.26 18.69 7.65
N LEU A 288 -34.34 18.17 8.88
CA LEU A 288 -33.25 17.47 9.56
C LEU A 288 -32.96 16.11 8.90
N GLU A 289 -33.98 15.37 8.46
CA GLU A 289 -33.79 14.12 7.71
C GLU A 289 -33.07 14.36 6.38
N ARG A 290 -33.46 15.41 5.63
CA ARG A 290 -32.94 15.67 4.28
C ARG A 290 -31.61 16.41 4.26
N THR A 291 -31.46 17.43 5.12
CA THR A 291 -30.35 18.40 5.03
C THR A 291 -29.51 18.46 6.30
N LYS A 292 -29.85 17.68 7.35
CA LYS A 292 -29.21 17.71 8.67
C LYS A 292 -29.20 19.11 9.32
N SER A 293 -30.11 19.98 8.92
CA SER A 293 -30.27 21.32 9.47
C SER A 293 -31.73 21.75 9.40
N VAL A 294 -32.16 22.60 10.34
CA VAL A 294 -33.49 23.21 10.30
C VAL A 294 -33.48 24.51 9.50
N SER A 295 -34.67 24.93 9.03
CA SER A 295 -34.84 26.21 8.36
C SER A 295 -34.34 27.38 9.22
N LYS A 296 -33.76 28.40 8.57
CA LYS A 296 -33.36 29.65 9.23
C LYS A 296 -34.53 30.40 9.90
N ARG A 297 -35.77 30.06 9.55
CA ARG A 297 -36.99 30.63 10.15
C ARG A 297 -37.53 29.80 11.33
N SER A 298 -36.95 28.63 11.61
CA SER A 298 -37.41 27.77 12.70
C SER A 298 -37.11 28.42 14.05
N LYS A 299 -38.08 28.34 14.96
CA LYS A 299 -37.90 28.75 16.37
C LYS A 299 -36.90 27.85 17.10
N LEU A 300 -36.62 26.66 16.56
CA LEU A 300 -35.67 25.71 17.13
C LEU A 300 -34.22 26.00 16.71
N LEU A 301 -33.98 26.88 15.73
CA LEU A 301 -32.63 27.10 15.16
C LEU A 301 -31.57 27.44 16.23
N SER A 302 -31.91 28.27 17.22
CA SER A 302 -31.00 28.68 18.30
C SER A 302 -30.60 27.52 19.23
N PHE A 303 -31.33 26.41 19.21
CA PHE A 303 -31.08 25.24 20.03
C PHE A 303 -30.26 24.17 19.29
N THR A 304 -29.83 24.43 18.06
CA THR A 304 -28.99 23.53 17.26
C THR A 304 -29.57 22.10 17.17
N PRO A 305 -30.83 21.95 16.71
CA PRO A 305 -31.53 20.67 16.77
C PRO A 305 -30.87 19.63 15.86
N TYR A 306 -30.89 18.37 16.29
CA TYR A 306 -30.40 17.21 15.55
C TYR A 306 -31.32 16.01 15.80
N LEU A 307 -31.28 15.01 14.91
CA LEU A 307 -31.97 13.73 15.11
C LEU A 307 -31.04 12.77 15.84
N ASP A 308 -31.50 12.23 16.96
CA ASP A 308 -30.78 11.22 17.74
C ASP A 308 -31.13 9.79 17.27
N GLU A 309 -30.59 8.76 17.92
CA GLU A 309 -30.85 7.37 17.54
C GLU A 309 -32.31 6.90 17.74
N ASN A 310 -33.15 7.72 18.39
CA ASN A 310 -34.53 7.39 18.75
C ASN A 310 -35.59 8.08 17.87
N ASN A 311 -35.18 8.96 16.96
CA ASN A 311 -36.03 9.68 16.00
C ASN A 311 -35.69 9.27 14.57
#